data_AF-A0A7S0YKU1-F1
#
_entry.id   AF-A0A7S0YKU1-F1
#
_cell.length_a   1.000
_cell.length_b   1.000
_cell.length_c   1.000
_cell.angle_alpha   90.00
_cell.angle_beta   90.00
_cell.angle_gamma   90.00
#
_symmetry.space_group_name_H-M   'P 1'
#
loop_
_entity.id
_entity.type
_entity.pdbx_description
1 polymer ?
#
loop_
_entity_poly.entity_id
_entity_poly.type
_entity_poly.pdbx_seq_one_letter_code
_entity_poly.pdbx_strand_id
1 'polypeptide(L)'
;AKGEGKGKGKGEEGEAAAAAKAEAEAAAAAAAVVYGDPFLCFRLRSREVEGPEALFHVTVYTGSSLPDYVVPKAAWEQSKGLVAGQSVKMYFSHEKKKGTWYQGTVLSNKYVEGKDPWECVEVQWVGDTTLSHVCPWEVIRE
;
A
#
# COMPACT_ATOMS: atom_id res chain seq x y z
N ALA A 1 26.35 -64.10 -3.08
CA ALA A 1 25.18 -63.20 -3.01
C ALA A 1 25.65 -61.75 -3.13
N LYS A 2 25.00 -60.93 -3.95
CA LYS A 2 25.16 -59.48 -4.00
C LYS A 2 23.76 -58.88 -4.10
N GLY A 3 23.34 -58.17 -3.07
CA GLY A 3 22.26 -57.20 -3.19
C GLY A 3 22.87 -55.81 -3.41
N GLU A 4 22.11 -54.91 -4.01
CA GLU A 4 21.93 -53.52 -3.56
C GLU A 4 20.93 -52.84 -4.51
N GLY A 5 19.79 -52.44 -3.97
CA GLY A 5 18.83 -51.59 -4.68
C GLY A 5 19.12 -50.12 -4.39
N LYS A 6 18.78 -49.22 -5.32
CA LYS A 6 18.83 -47.77 -5.07
C LYS A 6 17.66 -47.06 -5.73
N GLY A 7 16.58 -46.92 -4.97
CA GLY A 7 15.43 -46.08 -5.36
C GLY A 7 15.83 -44.60 -5.37
N LYS A 8 15.29 -43.84 -6.32
CA LYS A 8 15.61 -42.43 -6.55
C LYS A 8 14.34 -41.58 -6.54
N GLY A 9 13.80 -41.33 -5.35
CA GLY A 9 12.70 -40.39 -5.14
C GLY A 9 13.25 -38.96 -5.05
N LYS A 10 13.00 -38.14 -6.08
CA LYS A 10 13.32 -36.71 -6.07
C LYS A 10 12.45 -35.98 -7.11
N GLY A 11 11.16 -35.81 -6.80
CA GLY A 11 10.16 -35.19 -7.68
C GLY A 11 9.50 -33.95 -7.08
N GLU A 12 8.96 -34.07 -5.86
CA GLU A 12 7.96 -33.11 -5.35
C GLU A 12 8.55 -31.80 -4.78
N GLU A 13 9.75 -31.80 -4.20
CA GLU A 13 10.37 -30.59 -3.62
C GLU A 13 10.70 -29.50 -4.67
N GLY A 14 10.92 -29.89 -5.93
CA GLY A 14 11.23 -28.94 -7.01
C GLY A 14 10.02 -28.15 -7.50
N GLU A 15 8.83 -28.74 -7.43
CA GLU A 15 7.60 -28.18 -7.98
C GLU A 15 7.03 -27.07 -7.06
N ALA A 16 7.05 -27.31 -5.74
CA ALA A 16 6.67 -26.30 -4.75
C ALA A 16 7.59 -25.07 -4.76
N ALA A 17 8.90 -25.27 -4.94
CA ALA A 17 9.87 -24.17 -5.04
C ALA A 17 9.72 -23.36 -6.34
N ALA A 18 9.36 -24.01 -7.44
CA ALA A 18 9.07 -23.34 -8.71
C ALA A 18 7.77 -22.52 -8.63
N ALA A 19 6.72 -23.06 -8.01
CA ALA A 19 5.45 -22.35 -7.79
C ALA A 19 5.64 -21.09 -6.93
N ALA A 20 6.33 -21.21 -5.79
CA ALA A 20 6.62 -20.07 -4.91
C ALA A 20 7.46 -18.98 -5.60
N LYS A 21 8.41 -19.37 -6.47
CA LYS A 21 9.19 -18.41 -7.27
C LYS A 21 8.33 -17.70 -8.32
N ALA A 22 7.46 -18.42 -9.02
CA ALA A 22 6.56 -17.84 -10.00
C ALA A 22 5.54 -16.87 -9.37
N GLU A 23 5.03 -17.20 -8.18
CA GLU A 23 4.10 -16.34 -7.43
C GLU A 23 4.80 -15.06 -6.90
N ALA A 24 6.06 -15.18 -6.47
CA ALA A 24 6.89 -14.03 -6.10
C ALA A 24 7.28 -13.15 -7.31
N GLU A 25 7.59 -13.74 -8.46
CA GLU A 25 7.86 -12.99 -9.71
C GLU A 25 6.60 -12.31 -10.25
N ALA A 26 5.41 -12.93 -10.11
CA ALA A 26 4.14 -12.30 -10.44
C ALA A 26 3.79 -11.13 -9.48
N ALA A 27 4.05 -11.28 -8.18
CA ALA A 27 3.89 -10.19 -7.20
C ALA A 27 4.88 -9.03 -7.46
N ALA A 28 6.12 -9.33 -7.87
CA ALA A 28 7.10 -8.32 -8.25
C ALA A 28 6.71 -7.63 -9.58
N ALA A 29 6.15 -8.36 -10.55
CA ALA A 29 5.64 -7.78 -11.79
C ALA A 29 4.41 -6.89 -11.57
N ALA A 30 3.53 -7.23 -10.63
CA ALA A 30 2.43 -6.37 -10.21
C ALA A 30 2.89 -5.11 -9.43
N ALA A 31 4.07 -5.16 -8.80
CA ALA A 31 4.72 -4.01 -8.16
C ALA A 31 5.54 -3.15 -9.14
N ALA A 32 5.84 -3.65 -10.34
CA ALA A 32 6.53 -2.93 -11.40
C ALA A 32 5.58 -1.96 -12.13
N VAL A 33 5.07 -0.96 -11.39
CA VAL A 33 4.37 0.20 -11.97
C VAL A 33 5.36 0.93 -12.87
N VAL A 34 5.19 0.77 -14.18
CA VAL A 34 6.02 1.42 -15.19
C VAL A 34 5.74 2.91 -15.18
N TYR A 35 6.71 3.70 -14.70
CA TYR A 35 6.74 5.15 -14.91
C TYR A 35 6.83 5.44 -16.41
N GLY A 36 5.67 5.61 -17.05
CA GLY A 36 5.54 5.84 -18.50
C GLY A 36 4.11 6.21 -18.92
N ASP A 37 3.10 5.62 -18.30
CA ASP A 37 1.67 5.92 -18.54
C ASP A 37 0.89 5.98 -17.21
N PRO A 38 -0.03 6.94 -17.01
CA PRO A 38 -0.72 7.17 -15.73
C PRO A 38 -1.94 6.23 -15.56
N PHE A 39 -1.76 4.93 -15.77
CA PHE A 39 -2.83 3.94 -15.65
C PHE A 39 -2.53 2.91 -14.56
N LEU A 40 -3.19 3.08 -13.42
CA LEU A 40 -3.21 2.09 -12.35
C LEU A 40 -4.50 1.26 -12.46
N CYS A 41 -4.37 0.03 -12.94
CA CYS A 41 -5.48 -0.93 -13.04
C CYS A 41 -5.53 -1.82 -11.79
N PHE A 42 -6.71 -1.95 -11.17
CA PHE A 42 -6.90 -2.73 -9.94
C PHE A 42 -8.05 -3.72 -10.07
N ARG A 43 -7.86 -4.94 -9.53
CA ARG A 43 -8.88 -6.00 -9.43
C ARG A 43 -9.42 -6.06 -8.01
N LEU A 44 -10.60 -5.50 -7.77
CA LEU A 44 -11.27 -5.70 -6.47
C LEU A 44 -11.95 -7.08 -6.42
N ARG A 45 -11.82 -7.73 -5.26
CA ARG A 45 -12.57 -8.93 -4.89
C ARG A 45 -13.40 -8.60 -3.66
N SER A 46 -14.73 -8.69 -3.76
CA SER A 46 -15.59 -8.66 -2.57
C SER A 46 -15.32 -9.92 -1.73
N ARG A 47 -15.24 -9.75 -0.40
CA ARG A 47 -15.09 -10.87 0.54
C ARG A 47 -16.42 -11.56 0.86
N GLU A 48 -17.54 -10.88 0.62
CA GLU A 48 -18.87 -11.24 1.15
C GLU A 48 -19.81 -11.84 0.11
N VAL A 49 -19.42 -11.86 -1.17
CA VAL A 49 -20.22 -12.42 -2.26
C VAL A 49 -19.40 -13.46 -3.01
N GLU A 50 -19.74 -14.74 -2.88
CA GLU A 50 -19.28 -15.76 -3.79
C GLU A 50 -19.99 -15.59 -5.14
N GLY A 51 -19.23 -15.22 -6.16
CA GLY A 51 -19.73 -14.95 -7.50
C GLY A 51 -18.60 -14.73 -8.50
N PRO A 52 -18.90 -14.66 -9.81
CA PRO A 52 -17.89 -14.38 -10.83
C PRO A 52 -17.25 -13.01 -10.57
N GLU A 53 -15.91 -12.95 -10.65
CA GLU A 53 -15.15 -11.74 -10.36
C GLU A 53 -15.45 -10.64 -11.40
N ALA A 54 -16.17 -9.60 -10.97
CA ALA A 54 -16.41 -8.41 -11.77
C ALA A 54 -15.17 -7.51 -11.77
N LEU A 55 -14.50 -7.41 -12.91
CA LEU A 55 -13.45 -6.43 -13.14
C LEU A 55 -14.07 -5.07 -13.50
N PHE A 56 -13.55 -4.00 -12.91
CA PHE A 56 -13.82 -2.64 -13.35
C PHE A 56 -12.50 -1.87 -13.46
N HIS A 57 -12.49 -0.84 -14.29
CA HIS A 57 -11.32 -0.01 -14.53
C HIS A 57 -11.49 1.36 -13.87
N VAL A 58 -10.41 1.86 -13.27
CA VAL A 58 -10.31 3.21 -12.73
C VAL A 58 -9.15 3.90 -13.43
N THR A 59 -9.34 5.13 -13.87
CA THR A 59 -8.26 5.98 -14.38
C THR A 59 -7.86 6.95 -13.29
N VAL A 60 -6.58 6.96 -12.90
CA VAL A 60 -6.04 7.81 -11.83
C VAL A 60 -5.03 8.78 -12.43
N TYR A 61 -5.38 10.07 -12.45
CA TYR A 61 -4.49 11.12 -12.96
C TYR A 61 -3.48 11.53 -11.87
N THR A 62 -2.30 10.90 -11.90
CA THR A 62 -1.21 11.18 -10.97
C THR A 62 -0.77 12.65 -11.09
N GLY A 63 -0.90 13.42 -10.01
CA GLY A 63 -0.49 14.83 -9.94
C GLY A 63 -1.63 15.86 -9.89
N SER A 64 -2.86 15.49 -10.27
CA SER A 64 -4.01 16.41 -10.20
C SER A 64 -4.87 16.27 -8.94
N SER A 65 -4.53 15.33 -8.05
CA SER A 65 -5.45 14.88 -7.01
C SER A 65 -4.69 14.34 -5.78
N LEU A 66 -5.03 14.88 -4.62
CA LEU A 66 -4.69 14.40 -3.28
C LEU A 66 -6.00 14.32 -2.47
N PRO A 67 -6.08 13.48 -1.42
CA PRO A 67 -5.08 12.49 -1.01
C PRO A 67 -5.10 11.22 -1.89
N ASP A 68 -4.15 10.29 -1.69
CA ASP A 68 -4.05 9.07 -2.52
C ASP A 68 -5.30 8.18 -2.42
N TYR A 69 -5.97 7.95 -3.56
CA TYR A 69 -7.24 7.20 -3.67
C TYR A 69 -7.08 5.68 -3.66
N VAL A 70 -5.90 5.15 -3.98
CA VAL A 70 -5.64 3.70 -3.96
C VAL A 70 -4.38 3.39 -3.18
N VAL A 71 -4.58 2.72 -2.05
CA VAL A 71 -3.55 2.52 -1.02
C VAL A 71 -3.13 1.06 -1.01
N PRO A 72 -1.83 0.73 -1.12
CA PRO A 72 -1.36 -0.63 -0.90
C PRO A 72 -1.75 -1.12 0.49
N LYS A 73 -2.33 -2.33 0.60
CA LYS A 73 -2.81 -2.88 1.88
C LYS A 73 -1.76 -2.80 2.99
N ALA A 74 -0.48 -3.02 2.67
CA ALA A 74 0.61 -2.91 3.64
C ALA A 74 0.77 -1.49 4.23
N ALA A 75 0.65 -0.44 3.39
CA ALA A 75 0.71 0.95 3.83
C ALA A 75 -0.52 1.31 4.69
N TRP A 76 -1.70 0.83 4.29
CA TRP A 76 -2.93 0.97 5.09
C TRP A 76 -2.78 0.35 6.49
N GLU A 77 -2.38 -0.92 6.59
CA GLU A 77 -2.22 -1.59 7.90
C GLU A 77 -1.12 -0.94 8.75
N GLN A 78 -0.04 -0.41 8.14
CA GLN A 78 1.00 0.33 8.86
C GLN A 78 0.50 1.67 9.41
N SER A 79 -0.41 2.35 8.71
CA SER A 79 -0.94 3.65 9.10
C SER A 79 -1.95 3.64 10.26
N LYS A 80 -2.58 2.48 10.53
CA LYS A 80 -3.49 2.31 11.67
C LYS A 80 -2.79 2.61 13.00
N GLY A 81 -3.51 3.23 13.93
CA GLY A 81 -2.99 3.50 15.29
C GLY A 81 -2.14 4.76 15.44
N LEU A 82 -2.32 5.78 14.59
CA LEU A 82 -1.83 7.13 14.88
C LEU A 82 -2.55 7.72 16.09
N VAL A 83 -1.82 8.35 17.00
CA VAL A 83 -2.35 8.90 18.27
C VAL A 83 -1.97 10.37 18.47
N ALA A 84 -2.77 11.10 19.24
CA ALA A 84 -2.51 12.50 19.57
C ALA A 84 -1.14 12.68 20.28
N GLY A 85 -0.41 13.73 19.92
CA GLY A 85 0.95 14.01 20.37
C GLY A 85 2.05 13.28 19.61
N GLN A 86 1.72 12.40 18.65
CA GLN A 86 2.70 11.67 17.86
C GLN A 86 3.35 12.55 16.79
N SER A 87 4.69 12.53 16.73
CA SER A 87 5.46 13.11 15.63
C SER A 87 5.30 12.30 14.35
N VAL A 88 5.06 13.01 13.24
CA VAL A 88 4.92 12.44 11.90
C VAL A 88 5.59 13.33 10.86
N LYS A 89 5.79 12.80 9.66
CA LYS A 89 6.18 13.58 8.47
C LYS A 89 5.42 13.17 7.22
N MET A 90 5.27 14.10 6.29
CA MET A 90 4.65 13.88 4.98
C MET A 90 5.50 14.54 3.90
N TYR A 91 5.53 13.95 2.71
CA TYR A 91 6.25 14.47 1.56
C TYR A 91 5.32 15.25 0.64
N PHE A 92 5.54 16.55 0.49
CA PHE A 92 4.76 17.39 -0.39
C PHE A 92 5.57 17.73 -1.65
N SER A 93 5.14 17.25 -2.80
CA SER A 93 5.71 17.60 -4.11
C SER A 93 4.82 18.56 -4.89
N HIS A 94 5.41 19.65 -5.38
CA HIS A 94 4.78 20.51 -6.39
C HIS A 94 5.43 20.24 -7.75
N GLU A 95 4.62 20.17 -8.82
CA GLU A 95 4.97 19.73 -10.19
C GLU A 95 6.31 20.24 -10.78
N LYS A 96 6.83 21.37 -10.29
CA LYS A 96 7.99 22.08 -10.84
C LYS A 96 9.21 22.14 -9.91
N LYS A 97 9.16 21.50 -8.73
CA LYS A 97 10.25 21.48 -7.74
C LYS A 97 10.38 20.10 -7.12
N LYS A 98 11.59 19.75 -6.67
CA LYS A 98 11.75 18.61 -5.74
C LYS A 98 10.87 18.89 -4.52
N GLY A 99 10.03 17.92 -4.16
CA GLY A 99 9.19 18.01 -2.98
C GLY A 99 10.02 18.04 -1.70
N THR A 100 9.37 18.46 -0.62
CA THR A 100 9.97 18.68 0.69
C THR A 100 9.26 17.82 1.73
N TRP A 101 10.00 17.32 2.71
CA TRP A 101 9.44 16.68 3.89
C TRP A 101 9.01 17.73 4.90
N TYR A 102 7.75 17.68 5.31
CA TYR A 102 7.20 18.50 6.38
C TYR A 102 7.03 17.62 7.61
N GLN A 103 7.58 18.06 8.74
CA GLN A 103 7.34 17.45 10.05
C GLN A 103 6.09 18.06 10.68
N GLY A 104 5.33 17.26 11.42
CA GLY A 104 4.14 17.70 12.12
C GLY A 104 3.80 16.83 13.31
N THR A 105 2.81 17.27 14.08
CA THR A 105 2.30 16.56 15.25
C THR A 105 0.83 16.23 15.05
N VAL A 106 0.46 14.97 15.24
CA VAL A 106 -0.94 14.54 15.25
C VAL A 106 -1.65 15.20 16.44
N LEU A 107 -2.70 15.96 16.18
CA LEU A 107 -3.54 16.56 17.22
C LEU A 107 -4.71 15.65 17.58
N SER A 108 -5.37 15.08 16.57
CA SER A 108 -6.45 14.11 16.76
C SER A 108 -6.49 13.09 15.63
N ASN A 109 -7.02 11.90 15.93
CA ASN A 109 -7.33 10.88 14.95
C ASN A 109 -8.77 10.42 15.20
N LYS A 110 -9.66 10.67 14.23
CA LYS A 110 -11.10 10.39 14.31
C LYS A 110 -11.47 9.08 13.62
N TYR A 111 -10.47 8.28 13.17
CA TYR A 111 -10.71 6.97 12.57
C TYR A 111 -11.42 6.01 13.54
N VAL A 112 -12.42 5.31 13.02
CA VAL A 112 -13.12 4.21 13.70
C VAL A 112 -13.09 3.00 12.78
N GLU A 113 -12.71 1.83 13.29
CA GLU A 113 -12.59 0.62 12.44
C GLU A 113 -13.92 0.33 11.71
N GLY A 114 -13.84 0.11 10.40
CA GLY A 114 -15.03 -0.08 9.54
C GLY A 114 -15.79 1.21 9.21
N LYS A 115 -15.26 2.39 9.52
CA LYS A 115 -15.70 3.70 8.98
C LYS A 115 -14.73 4.21 7.93
N ASP A 116 -15.13 5.30 7.28
CA ASP A 116 -14.32 6.00 6.29
C ASP A 116 -13.04 6.58 6.95
N PRO A 117 -11.84 6.21 6.47
CA PRO A 117 -10.58 6.77 6.95
C PRO A 117 -10.13 8.05 6.22
N TRP A 118 -10.95 8.59 5.31
CA TRP A 118 -10.60 9.80 4.56
C TRP A 118 -10.42 11.01 5.49
N GLU A 119 -9.28 11.70 5.36
CA GLU A 119 -8.97 12.97 6.05
C GLU A 119 -9.21 12.96 7.57
N CYS A 120 -9.18 11.78 8.19
CA CYS A 120 -9.61 11.58 9.58
C CYS A 120 -8.52 11.94 10.61
N VAL A 121 -7.30 12.22 10.19
CA VAL A 121 -6.16 12.61 11.04
C VAL A 121 -5.93 14.11 10.92
N GLU A 122 -5.88 14.79 12.05
CA GLU A 122 -5.66 16.23 12.16
C GLU A 122 -4.21 16.46 12.58
N VAL A 123 -3.45 17.23 11.79
CA VAL A 123 -2.01 17.45 11.97
C VAL A 123 -1.69 18.94 11.98
N GLN A 124 -0.83 19.35 12.92
CA GLN A 124 -0.17 20.66 12.91
C GLN A 124 1.24 20.51 12.35
N TRP A 125 1.56 21.17 11.23
CA TRP A 125 2.91 21.18 10.66
C TRP A 125 3.83 22.16 11.38
N VAL A 126 5.11 21.83 11.48
CA VAL A 126 6.14 22.67 12.10
C VAL A 126 6.37 23.92 11.25
N GLY A 127 6.20 25.10 11.86
CA GLY A 127 6.36 26.39 11.18
C GLY A 127 5.12 26.88 10.44
N ASP A 128 4.02 26.12 10.45
CA ASP A 128 2.69 26.54 10.02
C ASP A 128 1.79 26.69 11.26
N THR A 129 0.76 27.55 11.17
CA THR A 129 -0.32 27.67 12.16
C THR A 129 -1.64 27.09 11.64
N THR A 130 -1.66 26.65 10.38
CA THR A 130 -2.82 26.05 9.72
C THR A 130 -2.94 24.58 10.15
N LEU A 131 -4.15 24.15 10.49
CA LEU A 131 -4.46 22.74 10.72
C LEU A 131 -4.72 22.06 9.38
N SER A 132 -4.11 20.88 9.19
CA SER A 132 -4.35 20.03 8.04
C SER A 132 -5.11 18.78 8.45
N HIS A 133 -6.06 18.37 7.61
CA HIS A 133 -6.68 17.06 7.67
C HIS A 133 -6.04 16.18 6.59
N VAL A 134 -5.62 14.97 6.97
CA VAL A 134 -4.89 14.03 6.10
C VAL A 134 -5.39 12.61 6.33
N CYS A 135 -5.25 11.76 5.32
CA CYS A 135 -5.50 10.34 5.46
C CYS A 135 -4.35 9.66 6.24
N PRO A 136 -4.62 8.60 7.04
CA PRO A 136 -3.59 7.93 7.82
C PRO A 136 -2.36 7.47 7.01
N TRP A 137 -2.56 7.02 5.77
CA TRP A 137 -1.51 6.47 4.91
C TRP A 137 -0.56 7.48 4.30
N GLU A 138 -0.87 8.77 4.36
CA GLU A 138 -0.03 9.84 3.80
C GLU A 138 1.13 10.24 4.73
N VAL A 139 1.03 9.89 6.02
CA VAL A 139 1.99 10.29 7.05
C VAL A 139 2.86 9.11 7.50
N ILE A 140 4.14 9.39 7.66
CA ILE A 140 5.14 8.45 8.18
C ILE A 140 5.48 8.84 9.62
N ARG A 141 5.50 7.87 10.52
CA ARG A 141 5.93 8.05 11.93
C ARG A 141 7.44 8.33 11.99
N GLU A 142 7.85 9.17 12.92
CA GLU A 142 9.27 9.32 13.32
C GLU A 142 9.59 8.59 14.63
#